data_AF-A0AAN8K677-F1
#
_entry.id   AF-A0AAN8K677-F1
#
_cell.length_a   1.000
_cell.length_b   1.000
_cell.length_c   1.000
_cell.angle_alpha   90.00
_cell.angle_beta   90.00
_cell.angle_gamma   90.00
#
_symmetry.space_group_name_H-M   'P 1'
#
loop_
_entity.id
_entity.type
_entity.pdbx_description
1 polymer ?
#
loop_
_entity_poly.entity_id
_entity_poly.type
_entity_poly.pdbx_seq_one_letter_code
_entity_poly.pdbx_strand_id
1 'polypeptide(L)'
;MAARNLCKLNIKLYSRIILCNSYHTSNASYAKPAKAAGKIGQPAAKVVLETETDPQKLVTKCCGANIYIDGEDPDIKPDSEYPDWLWNLRISRTPPNLSELDPDSEYYWKRLRTMTLRRKNKLRKVERQKT
;
A
#
# COMPACT_ATOMS: atom_id res chain seq x y z
N MET A 1 -38.19 -10.91 -24.38
CA MET A 1 -36.83 -10.36 -24.58
C MET A 1 -36.63 -9.09 -23.72
N ALA A 2 -36.77 -9.17 -22.39
CA ALA A 2 -36.85 -7.98 -21.50
C ALA A 2 -35.91 -8.02 -20.27
N ALA A 3 -35.00 -8.99 -20.17
CA ALA A 3 -34.14 -9.17 -18.99
C ALA A 3 -32.73 -8.54 -19.12
N ARG A 4 -32.40 -7.90 -20.26
CA ARG A 4 -31.04 -7.37 -20.51
C ARG A 4 -30.83 -5.92 -20.05
N ASN A 5 -31.89 -5.21 -19.66
CA ASN A 5 -31.84 -3.77 -19.41
C ASN A 5 -31.77 -3.39 -17.92
N LEU A 6 -32.06 -4.31 -16.99
CA LEU A 6 -31.97 -4.03 -15.56
C LEU A 6 -30.51 -4.09 -15.04
N CYS A 7 -29.66 -4.95 -15.63
CA CYS A 7 -28.24 -5.02 -15.24
C CYS A 7 -27.41 -3.80 -15.69
N LYS A 8 -27.86 -3.04 -16.70
CA LYS A 8 -27.13 -1.85 -17.19
C LYS A 8 -27.42 -0.59 -16.39
N LEU A 9 -28.58 -0.50 -15.74
CA LEU A 9 -28.92 0.64 -14.87
C LEU A 9 -28.26 0.56 -13.50
N ASN A 10 -28.01 -0.64 -12.97
CA ASN A 10 -27.39 -0.78 -11.65
C ASN A 10 -25.87 -0.51 -11.66
N ILE A 11 -25.18 -0.70 -12.81
CA ILE A 11 -23.75 -0.40 -12.96
C ILE A 11 -23.49 1.11 -13.08
N LYS A 12 -24.42 1.89 -13.66
CA LYS A 12 -24.26 3.35 -13.82
C LYS A 12 -24.57 4.15 -12.55
N LEU A 13 -25.34 3.59 -11.62
CA LEU A 13 -25.64 4.22 -10.33
C LEU A 13 -24.55 3.99 -9.29
N TYR A 14 -23.85 2.84 -9.33
CA TYR A 14 -22.70 2.58 -8.46
C TYR A 14 -21.39 3.26 -8.92
N SER A 15 -21.32 3.76 -10.16
CA SER A 15 -20.12 4.47 -10.65
C SER A 15 -20.03 5.93 -10.17
N ARG A 16 -21.03 6.44 -9.44
CA ARG A 16 -21.10 7.83 -8.96
C ARG A 16 -20.89 8.00 -7.46
N ILE A 17 -20.77 6.91 -6.70
CA ILE A 17 -20.25 6.94 -5.32
C ILE A 17 -18.73 6.79 -5.40
N ILE A 18 -18.09 7.78 -6.04
CA ILE A 18 -16.68 8.03 -5.85
C ILE A 18 -16.62 8.68 -4.47
N LEU A 19 -16.13 7.92 -3.50
CA LEU A 19 -15.61 8.46 -2.24
C LEU A 19 -14.78 9.70 -2.54
N CYS A 20 -15.30 10.86 -2.19
CA CYS A 20 -14.49 12.05 -1.94
C CYS A 20 -13.67 11.76 -0.68
N ASN A 21 -12.62 10.95 -0.81
CA ASN A 21 -11.42 11.23 -0.04
C ASN A 21 -10.67 12.24 -0.89
N SER A 22 -10.83 13.51 -0.54
CA SER A 22 -10.03 14.61 -1.01
C SER A 22 -8.57 14.38 -0.62
N TYR A 23 -7.86 13.54 -1.37
CA TYR A 23 -6.42 13.72 -1.48
C TYR A 23 -6.24 15.05 -2.19
N HIS A 24 -5.60 16.00 -1.50
CA HIS A 24 -5.07 17.17 -2.16
C HIS A 24 -4.01 16.69 -3.16
N THR A 25 -4.40 16.41 -4.40
CA THR A 25 -3.45 16.43 -5.51
C THR A 25 -3.20 17.89 -5.81
N SER A 26 -2.18 18.46 -5.16
CA SER A 26 -1.56 19.68 -5.65
C SER A 26 -1.05 19.39 -7.05
N ASN A 27 -1.78 19.88 -8.06
CA ASN A 27 -1.22 19.97 -9.41
C ASN A 27 0.02 20.88 -9.27
N ALA A 28 1.20 20.32 -9.53
CA ALA A 28 2.49 21.01 -9.51
C ALA A 28 2.63 21.99 -10.69
N SER A 29 1.60 22.80 -10.93
CA SER A 29 1.53 23.78 -12.02
C SER A 29 1.66 25.21 -11.50
N TYR A 30 1.84 25.40 -10.19
CA TYR A 30 2.02 26.72 -9.59
C TYR A 30 3.49 27.13 -9.37
N ALA A 31 4.44 26.20 -9.57
CA ALA A 31 5.86 26.51 -9.51
C ALA A 31 6.33 26.96 -10.90
N LYS A 32 6.50 28.28 -11.08
CA LYS A 32 7.37 28.81 -12.13
C LYS A 32 8.76 28.16 -11.97
N PRO A 33 9.51 27.83 -13.04
CA PRO A 33 10.87 27.33 -12.90
C PRO A 33 11.73 28.45 -12.31
N ALA A 34 11.81 28.52 -10.99
CA ALA A 34 12.69 29.43 -10.30
C ALA A 34 14.11 28.90 -10.51
N LYS A 35 14.88 29.59 -11.36
CA LYS A 35 16.33 29.58 -11.27
C LYS A 35 16.72 30.25 -9.96
N ALA A 36 16.60 29.53 -8.85
CA ALA A 36 17.05 29.96 -7.54
C ALA A 36 18.30 29.16 -7.21
N ALA A 37 19.45 29.78 -7.46
CA ALA A 37 20.71 29.46 -6.82
C ALA A 37 20.56 29.75 -5.32
N GLY A 38 19.90 28.84 -4.60
CA GLY A 38 19.89 28.76 -3.16
C GLY A 38 20.58 27.47 -2.79
N LYS A 39 21.64 27.53 -1.98
CA LYS A 39 22.36 26.37 -1.46
C LYS A 39 21.33 25.37 -0.93
N ILE A 40 21.10 24.31 -1.70
CA ILE A 40 20.41 23.12 -1.24
C ILE A 40 21.30 22.62 -0.10
N GLY A 41 20.84 22.76 1.14
CA GLY A 41 21.51 22.18 2.29
C GLY A 41 21.83 20.74 1.95
N GLN A 42 23.11 20.35 2.11
CA GLN A 42 23.54 19.01 1.79
C GLN A 42 22.57 18.01 2.42
N PRO A 43 22.12 16.98 1.68
CA PRO A 43 21.29 15.95 2.29
C PRO A 43 22.11 15.37 3.45
N ALA A 44 21.57 15.48 4.67
CA ALA A 44 22.19 14.87 5.84
C ALA A 44 22.53 13.42 5.50
N ALA A 45 23.80 13.04 5.68
CA ALA A 45 24.26 11.71 5.33
C ALA A 45 23.44 10.68 6.10
N LYS A 46 22.84 9.72 5.39
CA LYS A 46 22.05 8.65 6.00
C LYS A 46 23.01 7.80 6.83
N VAL A 47 22.89 7.87 8.15
CA VAL A 47 23.64 7.01 9.06
C VAL A 47 23.12 5.58 8.87
N VAL A 48 24.02 4.68 8.49
CA VAL A 48 23.74 3.24 8.45
C VAL A 48 24.14 2.70 9.82
N LEU A 49 23.15 2.25 10.59
CA LEU A 49 23.39 1.58 11.86
C LEU A 49 23.87 0.15 11.58
N GLU A 50 24.85 -0.30 12.34
CA GLU A 50 25.36 -1.66 12.25
C GLU A 50 24.27 -2.64 12.69
N THR A 51 24.09 -3.72 11.92
CA THR A 51 23.10 -4.74 12.23
C THR A 51 23.75 -5.83 13.07
N GLU A 52 23.08 -6.20 14.16
CA GLU A 52 23.47 -7.30 15.03
C GLU A 52 23.55 -8.62 14.27
N THR A 53 24.64 -9.37 14.44
CA THR A 53 24.89 -10.64 13.71
C THR A 53 24.73 -11.88 14.60
N ASP A 54 24.61 -11.68 15.93
CA ASP A 54 24.56 -12.78 16.88
C ASP A 54 23.20 -13.51 16.87
N PRO A 55 23.16 -14.82 16.60
CA PRO A 55 21.90 -15.55 16.41
C PRO A 55 21.07 -15.64 17.70
N GLN A 56 21.71 -15.78 18.86
CA GLN A 56 21.00 -15.86 20.15
C GLN A 56 20.28 -14.55 20.49
N LYS A 57 20.89 -13.41 20.15
CA LYS A 57 20.30 -12.09 20.34
C LYS A 57 19.11 -11.88 19.41
N LEU A 58 19.23 -12.28 18.14
CA LEU A 58 18.17 -12.16 17.12
C LEU A 58 16.92 -13.00 17.42
N VAL A 59 17.05 -14.12 18.14
CA VAL A 59 15.92 -14.97 18.53
C VAL A 59 15.24 -14.44 19.79
N THR A 60 15.99 -13.81 20.70
CA THR A 60 15.47 -13.36 21.99
C THR A 60 14.90 -11.94 21.92
N LYS A 61 15.48 -11.07 21.09
CA LYS A 61 15.15 -9.64 21.02
C LYS A 61 14.71 -9.21 19.64
N CYS A 62 13.79 -8.27 19.60
CA CYS A 62 13.39 -7.60 18.36
C CYS A 62 14.38 -6.46 18.04
N CYS A 63 15.55 -6.84 17.52
CA CYS A 63 16.63 -5.89 17.22
C CYS A 63 16.17 -4.78 16.26
N GLY A 64 16.40 -3.52 16.63
CA GLY A 64 16.07 -2.35 15.81
C GLY A 64 14.63 -1.85 15.92
N ALA A 65 13.86 -2.36 16.89
CA ALA A 65 12.54 -1.82 17.20
C ALA A 65 12.62 -0.54 18.05
N ASN A 66 13.66 -0.39 18.88
CA ASN A 66 13.88 0.85 19.62
C ASN A 66 14.47 1.94 18.71
N ILE A 67 13.81 3.11 18.70
CA ILE A 67 14.25 4.31 17.95
C ILE A 67 14.85 5.40 18.84
N TYR A 68 14.76 5.24 20.16
CA TYR A 68 15.25 6.22 21.14
C TYR A 68 16.75 6.04 21.37
N ILE A 69 17.44 7.14 21.69
CA ILE A 69 18.88 7.14 22.03
C ILE A 69 19.11 6.31 23.30
N ASP A 70 18.24 6.52 24.28
CA ASP A 70 18.24 5.78 25.54
C ASP A 70 17.08 4.78 25.53
N GLY A 71 17.39 3.50 25.64
CA GLY A 71 16.41 2.43 25.69
C GLY A 71 16.98 1.10 25.23
N GLU A 72 16.29 0.03 25.57
CA GLU A 72 16.63 -1.32 25.15
C GLU A 72 15.59 -1.84 24.15
N ASP A 73 16.01 -2.71 23.23
CA ASP A 73 15.10 -3.38 22.32
C ASP A 73 14.15 -4.32 23.08
N PRO A 74 12.86 -4.38 22.68
CA PRO A 74 11.89 -5.24 23.34
C PRO A 74 12.20 -6.73 23.12
N ASP A 75 12.01 -7.51 24.19
CA ASP A 75 12.14 -8.97 24.15
C ASP A 75 10.96 -9.64 23.43
N ILE A 76 11.24 -10.74 22.75
CA ILE A 76 10.24 -11.61 22.11
C ILE A 76 9.63 -12.51 23.18
N LYS A 77 8.32 -12.35 23.39
CA LYS A 77 7.52 -13.08 24.39
C LYS A 77 7.07 -14.45 23.84
N PRO A 78 6.60 -15.37 24.70
CA PRO A 78 5.99 -16.61 24.23
C PRO A 78 4.68 -16.35 23.47
N ASP A 79 4.31 -17.26 22.57
CA ASP A 79 3.15 -17.13 21.67
C ASP A 79 1.83 -16.86 22.39
N SER A 80 1.67 -17.36 23.63
CA SER A 80 0.47 -17.18 24.46
C SER A 80 0.18 -15.75 24.89
N GLU A 81 1.19 -14.87 24.89
CA GLU A 81 1.00 -13.46 25.24
C GLU A 81 0.49 -12.63 24.07
N TYR A 82 0.65 -13.14 22.84
CA TYR A 82 0.19 -12.46 21.64
C TYR A 82 -1.26 -12.86 21.31
N PRO A 83 -2.08 -11.93 20.81
CA PRO A 83 -3.47 -12.21 20.50
C PRO A 83 -3.61 -13.14 19.28
N ASP A 84 -4.63 -14.01 19.30
CA ASP A 84 -4.86 -15.04 18.28
C ASP A 84 -4.96 -14.53 16.84
N TRP A 85 -5.40 -13.27 16.64
CA TRP A 85 -5.53 -12.71 15.30
C TRP A 85 -4.18 -12.58 14.57
N LEU A 86 -3.06 -12.49 15.31
CA LEU A 86 -1.72 -12.40 14.73
C LEU A 86 -1.41 -13.61 13.86
N TRP A 87 -1.74 -14.80 14.37
CA TRP A 87 -1.49 -16.08 13.70
C TRP A 87 -2.47 -16.36 12.55
N ASN A 88 -3.57 -15.62 12.49
CA ASN A 88 -4.56 -15.69 11.42
C ASN A 88 -4.22 -14.76 10.24
N LEU A 89 -3.16 -13.96 10.32
CA LEU A 89 -2.74 -13.08 9.23
C LEU A 89 -2.19 -13.89 8.04
N ARG A 90 -2.52 -13.43 6.83
CA ARG A 90 -1.98 -14.01 5.60
C ARG A 90 -0.54 -13.58 5.38
N ILE A 91 0.39 -14.54 5.44
CA ILE A 91 1.83 -14.34 5.22
C ILE A 91 2.20 -14.48 3.73
N SER A 92 1.29 -15.00 2.89
CA SER A 92 1.52 -15.18 1.47
C SER A 92 1.74 -13.86 0.75
N ARG A 93 2.92 -13.69 0.12
CA ARG A 93 3.25 -12.51 -0.71
C ARG A 93 2.26 -12.29 -1.84
N THR A 94 1.75 -13.38 -2.41
CA THR A 94 0.81 -13.31 -3.54
C THR A 94 -0.59 -13.04 -3.02
N PRO A 95 -1.21 -11.92 -3.41
CA PRO A 95 -2.60 -11.66 -3.07
C PRO A 95 -3.53 -12.66 -3.75
N PRO A 96 -4.59 -13.11 -3.05
CA PRO A 96 -5.51 -14.13 -3.56
C PRO A 96 -6.18 -13.74 -4.88
N ASN A 97 -6.56 -14.76 -5.64
CA ASN A 97 -7.25 -14.58 -6.90
C ASN A 97 -8.68 -14.11 -6.66
N LEU A 98 -9.21 -13.27 -7.55
CA LEU A 98 -10.55 -12.69 -7.37
C LEU A 98 -11.65 -13.75 -7.19
N SER A 99 -11.49 -14.92 -7.81
CA SER A 99 -12.44 -16.04 -7.71
C SER A 99 -12.50 -16.70 -6.34
N GLU A 100 -11.47 -16.54 -5.51
CA GLU A 100 -11.38 -17.11 -4.15
C GLU A 100 -11.95 -16.16 -3.09
N LEU A 101 -12.16 -14.89 -3.44
CA LEU A 101 -12.68 -13.89 -2.52
C LEU A 101 -14.21 -13.88 -2.54
N ASP A 102 -14.78 -13.66 -1.37
CA ASP A 102 -16.21 -13.42 -1.20
C ASP A 102 -16.63 -12.05 -1.80
N PRO A 103 -17.58 -12.01 -2.76
CA PRO A 103 -18.10 -10.77 -3.34
C PRO A 103 -18.72 -9.80 -2.34
N ASP A 104 -19.19 -10.28 -1.19
CA ASP A 104 -19.81 -9.44 -0.16
C ASP A 104 -18.77 -8.73 0.72
N SER A 105 -17.50 -9.17 0.65
CA SER A 105 -16.40 -8.54 1.38
C SER A 105 -15.91 -7.24 0.72
N GLU A 106 -15.64 -6.21 1.51
CA GLU A 106 -15.01 -4.97 1.03
C GLU A 106 -13.65 -5.23 0.34
N TYR A 107 -12.92 -6.26 0.80
CA TYR A 107 -11.63 -6.63 0.25
C TYR A 107 -11.71 -7.05 -1.22
N TYR A 108 -12.79 -7.73 -1.62
CA TYR A 108 -13.06 -8.11 -3.02
C TYR A 108 -13.09 -6.89 -3.94
N TRP A 109 -13.84 -5.87 -3.56
CA TRP A 109 -14.01 -4.67 -4.37
C TRP A 109 -12.73 -3.82 -4.45
N LYS A 110 -11.97 -3.71 -3.34
CA LYS A 110 -10.64 -3.09 -3.32
C LYS A 110 -9.67 -3.79 -4.27
N ARG A 111 -9.70 -5.13 -4.30
CA ARG A 111 -8.88 -5.96 -5.18
C ARG A 111 -9.26 -5.76 -6.64
N LEU A 112 -10.55 -5.84 -6.97
CA LEU A 112 -11.08 -5.62 -8.31
C LEU A 112 -10.66 -4.24 -8.85
N ARG A 113 -10.84 -3.17 -8.05
CA ARG A 113 -10.46 -1.80 -8.42
C ARG A 113 -8.99 -1.72 -8.81
N THR A 114 -8.09 -2.28 -7.99
CA THR A 114 -6.65 -2.31 -8.25
C THR A 114 -6.32 -3.05 -9.56
N MET A 115 -6.96 -4.20 -9.81
CA MET A 115 -6.77 -4.97 -11.04
C MET A 115 -7.24 -4.19 -12.28
N THR A 116 -8.40 -3.55 -12.22
CA THR A 116 -8.94 -2.73 -13.30
C THR A 116 -8.03 -1.54 -13.60
N LEU A 117 -7.49 -0.86 -12.57
CA LEU A 117 -6.54 0.23 -12.75
C LEU A 117 -5.24 -0.23 -13.43
N ARG A 118 -4.70 -1.38 -13.00
CA ARG A 118 -3.52 -1.98 -13.65
C ARG A 118 -3.77 -2.27 -15.13
N ARG A 119 -4.93 -2.85 -15.47
CA ARG A 119 -5.33 -3.11 -16.87
C ARG A 119 -5.44 -1.81 -17.67
N LYS A 120 -6.12 -0.79 -17.14
CA LYS A 120 -6.26 0.52 -17.79
C LYS A 120 -4.90 1.19 -18.04
N ASN A 121 -3.99 1.13 -17.06
CA ASN A 121 -2.65 1.69 -17.21
C ASN A 121 -1.83 0.96 -18.28
N LYS A 122 -1.96 -0.36 -18.39
CA LYS A 122 -1.33 -1.15 -19.47
C LYS A 122 -1.87 -0.76 -20.84
N LEU A 123 -3.20 -0.66 -20.99
CA LEU A 123 -3.83 -0.25 -22.25
C LEU A 123 -3.38 1.15 -22.68
N ARG A 124 -3.42 2.12 -21.76
CA ARG A 124 -2.95 3.49 -22.03
C ARG A 124 -1.47 3.54 -22.44
N LYS A 125 -0.62 2.68 -21.87
CA LYS A 125 0.78 2.57 -22.28
C LYS A 125 0.91 2.08 -23.73
N VAL A 126 0.14 1.06 -24.11
CA VAL A 126 0.13 0.52 -25.47
C VAL A 126 -0.42 1.56 -26.45
N GLU A 127 -1.50 2.27 -26.10
CA GLU A 127 -2.06 3.35 -26.92
C GLU A 127 -1.04 4.47 -27.16
N ARG A 128 -0.31 4.88 -26.12
CA ARG A 128 0.74 5.90 -26.24
C ARG A 128 1.90 5.48 -27.14
N GLN A 129 2.20 4.18 -27.22
CA GLN A 129 3.29 3.66 -28.06
C GLN A 129 2.90 3.51 -29.54
N LYS A 130 1.60 3.48 -29.84
CA LYS A 130 1.08 3.41 -31.20
C LYS A 130 1.00 4.78 -31.89
N THR A 131 1.14 5.86 -31.11
CA THR A 131 1.19 7.25 -31.60
C THR A 131 2.63 7.66 -31.77
#